data_AF-A0A2X1BGM0-F1
#
_entry.id   AF-A0A2X1BGM0-F1
#
_cell.length_a   1.000
_cell.length_b   1.000
_cell.length_c   1.000
_cell.angle_alpha   90.00
_cell.angle_beta   90.00
_cell.angle_gamma   90.00
#
_symmetry.space_group_name_H-M   'P 1'
#
loop_
_entity.id
_entity.type
_entity.pdbx_description
1 polymer ?
#
loop_
_entity_poly.entity_id
_entity_poly.type
_entity_poly.pdbx_seq_one_letter_code
_entity_poly.pdbx_strand_id
1 'polypeptide(L)' 'MTRDLFGETPRPAPKAGEIALAMVLHDQTDKAWLLAETNDRREAQWAPKSQARRGEGRDENIWTMPTWLAQERGWM' A
#
# COMPACT_ATOMS: atom_id res chain seq x y z
N MET A 1 -11.73 -0.84 16.70
CA MET A 1 -11.04 -1.41 17.87
C MET A 1 -11.24 -2.92 17.83
N THR A 2 -10.22 -3.69 17.45
CA THR A 2 -10.33 -5.15 17.34
C THR A 2 -9.13 -5.75 18.05
N ARG A 3 -9.37 -6.32 19.24
CA ARG A 3 -8.36 -6.99 20.07
C ARG A 3 -7.99 -8.33 19.45
N ASP A 4 -6.69 -8.64 19.40
CA ASP A 4 -6.18 -9.99 19.17
C ASP A 4 -5.25 -10.40 20.33
N LEU A 5 -5.09 -11.71 20.55
CA LEU A 5 -4.52 -12.35 21.75
C LEU A 5 -3.04 -12.03 22.10
N PHE A 6 -2.36 -11.17 21.34
CA PHE A 6 -0.92 -10.88 21.49
C PHE A 6 -0.57 -9.38 21.55
N GLY A 7 -1.54 -8.51 21.80
CA GLY A 7 -1.32 -7.07 21.93
C GLY A 7 -1.36 -6.30 20.61
N GLU A 8 -1.68 -5.01 20.71
CA GLU A 8 -1.73 -4.10 19.56
C GLU A 8 -0.30 -3.79 19.11
N THR A 9 0.13 -4.33 17.98
CA THR A 9 1.33 -3.77 17.31
C THR A 9 0.87 -2.47 16.65
N PRO A 10 1.34 -1.29 17.10
CA PRO A 10 0.88 -0.04 16.53
C PRO A 10 1.36 0.04 15.08
N ARG A 11 0.41 0.11 14.14
CA ARG A 11 0.75 0.42 12.75
C ARG A 11 1.38 1.82 12.72
N PRO A 12 2.56 2.02 12.10
CA PRO A 12 3.10 3.36 11.94
C PRO A 12 2.11 4.18 11.11
N ALA A 13 1.58 5.24 11.71
CA ALA A 13 0.67 6.14 11.03
C ALA A 13 1.38 6.78 9.82
N PRO A 14 0.68 6.97 8.69
CA PRO A 14 1.21 7.75 7.58
C PRO A 14 1.63 9.14 8.05
N LYS A 15 2.73 9.68 7.49
CA LYS A 15 3.12 11.07 7.75
C LYS A 15 2.13 12.05 7.10
N ALA A 16 2.17 13.31 7.50
CA ALA A 16 1.40 14.36 6.82
C ALA A 16 1.74 14.37 5.31
N GLY A 17 0.71 14.22 4.47
CA GLY A 17 0.86 14.11 3.00
C GLY A 17 1.07 12.68 2.48
N GLU A 18 1.06 11.67 3.35
CA GLU A 18 1.01 10.25 2.98
C GLU A 18 -0.40 9.68 3.23
N ILE A 19 -0.72 8.62 2.49
CA ILE A 19 -1.90 7.78 2.68
C ILE A 19 -1.48 6.31 2.78
N ALA A 20 -2.23 5.52 3.54
CA ALA A 20 -2.12 4.06 3.55
C ALA A 20 -3.36 3.45 2.89
N LEU A 21 -3.15 2.65 1.86
CA LEU A 21 -4.21 1.98 1.08
C LEU A 21 -4.06 0.47 1.16
N ALA A 22 -5.17 -0.26 1.20
CA ALA A 22 -5.16 -1.71 1.04
C ALA A 22 -5.15 -2.05 -0.46
N MET A 23 -4.09 -2.70 -0.93
CA MET A 23 -3.92 -3.01 -2.36
C MET A 23 -3.29 -4.39 -2.57
N VAL A 24 -3.66 -4.99 -3.70
CA VAL A 24 -3.15 -6.28 -4.18
C VAL A 24 -1.87 -6.07 -4.96
N LEU A 25 -0.84 -6.84 -4.63
CA LEU A 25 0.40 -6.94 -5.41
C LEU A 25 0.24 -7.94 -6.55
N HIS A 26 0.29 -7.46 -7.79
CA HIS A 26 0.17 -8.29 -8.99
C HIS A 26 1.52 -8.70 -9.58
N ASP A 27 2.54 -7.86 -9.44
CA ASP A 27 3.88 -8.08 -9.97
C ASP A 27 4.91 -7.13 -9.33
N GLN A 28 6.19 -7.38 -9.53
CA GLN A 28 7.25 -6.46 -9.11
C GLN A 28 8.49 -6.51 -10.00
N THR A 29 9.15 -5.37 -10.11
CA THR A 29 10.50 -5.23 -10.66
C THR A 29 11.47 -4.78 -9.56
N ASP A 30 12.74 -4.60 -9.91
CA ASP A 30 13.73 -4.04 -8.99
C ASP A 30 13.36 -2.62 -8.52
N LYS A 31 12.56 -1.87 -9.29
CA LYS A 31 12.29 -0.45 -9.06
C LYS A 31 10.82 -0.13 -8.76
N ALA A 32 9.89 -1.04 -9.00
CA ALA A 32 8.47 -0.76 -8.87
C ALA A 32 7.64 -2.00 -8.47
N TRP A 33 6.45 -1.75 -7.93
CA TRP A 33 5.41 -2.74 -7.67
C TRP A 33 4.20 -2.47 -8.57
N LEU A 34 3.58 -3.52 -9.09
CA LEU A 34 2.34 -3.43 -9.85
C LEU A 34 1.17 -3.65 -8.88
N LEU A 35 0.38 -2.61 -8.62
CA LEU A 35 -0.63 -2.57 -7.56
C LEU A 35 -2.03 -2.25 -8.11
N ALA A 36 -3.06 -2.86 -7.53
CA ALA A 36 -4.46 -2.54 -7.77
C ALA A 36 -5.29 -2.62 -6.48
N GLU A 37 -6.43 -1.94 -6.43
CA GLU A 37 -7.41 -2.11 -5.34
C GLU A 37 -8.13 -3.47 -5.42
N THR A 38 -8.16 -4.07 -6.61
CA THR A 38 -8.84 -5.34 -6.89
C THR A 38 -7.86 -6.45 -7.29
N ASN A 39 -8.36 -7.68 -7.36
CA ASN A 39 -7.62 -8.82 -7.95
C ASN A 39 -7.59 -8.80 -9.50
N ASP A 40 -8.07 -7.74 -10.16
CA ASP A 40 -7.95 -7.62 -11.61
C ASP A 40 -6.63 -6.94 -12.00
N ARG A 41 -5.71 -7.73 -12.58
CA ARG A 41 -4.41 -7.23 -13.05
C ARG A 41 -4.52 -6.15 -14.12
N ARG A 42 -5.63 -6.06 -14.85
CA ARG A 42 -5.84 -5.07 -15.93
C ARG A 42 -6.02 -3.66 -15.38
N GLU A 43 -6.45 -3.54 -14.13
CA GLU A 43 -6.62 -2.28 -13.41
C GLU A 43 -5.35 -1.85 -12.67
N ALA A 44 -4.32 -2.72 -12.66
CA ALA A 44 -3.12 -2.50 -11.89
C ALA A 44 -2.20 -1.44 -12.51
N GLN A 45 -1.65 -0.58 -11.65
CA GLN A 45 -0.75 0.50 -12.02
C GLN A 45 0.59 0.37 -11.27
N TRP A 46 1.66 0.86 -11.87
CA TRP A 46 3.00 0.78 -11.26
C TRP A 46 3.21 1.88 -10.21
N ALA A 47 3.62 1.46 -9.01
CA ALA A 47 4.12 2.31 -7.93
C ALA A 47 5.65 2.21 -7.81
N PRO A 48 6.40 3.32 -7.85
CA PRO A 48 7.85 3.30 -7.64
C PRO A 48 8.21 2.90 -6.21
N LYS A 49 9.19 2.00 -6.04
CA LYS A 49 9.71 1.61 -4.71
C LYS A 49 10.35 2.75 -3.93
N SER A 50 10.81 3.80 -4.63
CA SER A 50 11.32 5.02 -4.02
C SER A 50 10.22 5.93 -3.44
N GLN A 51 8.96 5.70 -3.78
CA GLN A 51 7.81 6.54 -3.43
C GLN A 51 6.72 5.79 -2.65
N ALA A 52 6.80 4.48 -2.54
CA ALA A 52 5.84 3.67 -1.80
C ALA A 52 6.57 2.73 -0.82
N ARG A 53 5.86 2.33 0.22
CA ARG A 53 6.34 1.36 1.22
C ARG A 53 5.29 0.28 1.40
N ARG A 54 5.72 -0.98 1.36
CA ARG A 54 4.88 -2.12 1.71
C ARG A 54 4.84 -2.26 3.24
N GLY A 55 3.69 -2.56 3.80
CA GLY A 55 3.59 -3.02 5.19
C GLY A 55 4.24 -4.40 5.37
N GLU A 56 4.42 -4.80 6.63
CA GLU A 56 5.07 -6.06 6.99
C GLU A 56 4.10 -7.00 7.72
N GLY A 57 4.37 -8.31 7.65
CA GLY A 57 3.56 -9.33 8.33
C GLY A 57 2.09 -9.28 7.94
N ARG A 58 1.20 -9.01 8.89
CA ARG A 58 -0.26 -8.94 8.66
C ARG A 58 -0.70 -7.76 7.79
N ASP A 59 0.16 -6.74 7.66
CA ASP A 59 -0.10 -5.54 6.88
C ASP A 59 0.58 -5.59 5.49
N GLU A 60 0.95 -6.77 5.00
CA GLU A 60 1.68 -6.89 3.73
C GLU A 60 0.92 -6.38 2.49
N ASN A 61 -0.40 -6.20 2.60
CA ASN A 61 -1.25 -5.61 1.56
C ASN A 61 -1.59 -4.13 1.85
N ILE A 62 -1.01 -3.54 2.90
CA ILE A 62 -1.12 -2.12 3.18
C ILE A 62 0.07 -1.39 2.55
N TRP A 63 -0.22 -0.41 1.72
CA TRP A 63 0.76 0.35 0.97
C TRP A 63 0.71 1.81 1.39
N THR A 64 1.82 2.32 1.91
CA THR A 64 1.94 3.73 2.28
C THR A 64 2.69 4.50 1.21
N MET A 65 2.11 5.61 0.75
CA MET A 65 2.66 6.44 -0.32
C MET A 65 2.17 7.89 -0.22
N PRO A 66 2.79 8.86 -0.92
CA PRO A 66 2.27 10.21 -1.00
C PRO A 66 0.85 10.27 -1.56
N THR A 67 0.00 11.14 -1.01
CA THR A 67 -1.39 11.30 -1.46
C THR A 67 -1.50 11.63 -2.96
N TRP A 68 -0.58 12.46 -3.48
CA TRP A 68 -0.58 12.83 -4.89
C TRP A 68 -0.37 11.62 -5.82
N LEU A 69 0.44 10.63 -5.40
CA LEU A 69 0.70 9.43 -6.21
C LEU A 69 -0.56 8.57 -6.30
N ALA A 70 -1.27 8.41 -5.18
CA ALA A 70 -2.54 7.69 -5.16
C ALA A 70 -3.59 8.34 -6.07
N GLN A 71 -3.69 9.67 -6.05
CA GLN A 71 -4.60 10.44 -6.92
C GLN A 71 -4.22 10.32 -8.39
N GLU A 72 -2.94 10.46 -8.74
CA GLU A 72 -2.46 10.34 -10.12
C GLU A 72 -2.72 8.94 -10.72
N ARG A 73 -2.77 7.91 -9.86
CA ARG A 73 -3.01 6.51 -10.25
C ARG A 73 -4.48 6.10 -10.19
N GLY A 74 -5.36 6.98 -9.68
CA GLY A 74 -6.79 6.72 -9.56
C GLY A 74 -7.18 5.74 -8.45
N TRP A 75 -6.38 5.64 -7.39
CA TRP A 75 -6.65 4.81 -6.20
C TRP A 75 -7.37 5.59 -5.08
N MET A 76 -7.88 6.78 -5.41
CA MET A 76 -8.61 7.69 -4.53
C MET A 76 -9.74 8.35 -5.30
#